data_AF-B1FS52-F1
#
_entry.id   AF-B1FS52-F1
#
_cell.length_a   1.000
_cell.length_b   1.000
_cell.length_c   1.000
_cell.angle_alpha   90.00
_cell.angle_beta   90.00
_cell.angle_gamma   90.00
#
_symmetry.space_group_name_H-M   'P 1'
#
loop_
_entity.id
_entity.type
_entity.pdbx_description
1 polymer ?
#
loop_
_entity_poly.entity_id
_entity_poly.type
_entity_poly.pdbx_seq_one_letter_code
_entity_poly.pdbx_strand_id
1 'polypeptide(L)'
;MLRVRPQADDARVLELERELLRMPAFMPGIRNWRLSRIATPGAWTHVWQQEFAQVGDLLGEYLLHPYHWGWVDRQFDAESPDWTVDAISHAFCPLASSLLADTAA
;
A
#
# COMPACT_ATOMS: atom_id res chain seq x y z
N MET A 1 2.88 1.63 -6.95
CA MET A 1 3.43 0.27 -7.22
C MET A 1 4.60 0.03 -6.29
N LEU A 2 4.84 -1.22 -5.93
CA LEU A 2 5.98 -1.62 -5.11
C LEU A 2 6.68 -2.86 -5.68
N ARG A 3 7.98 -2.99 -5.39
CA ARG A 3 8.77 -4.18 -5.69
C ARG A 3 9.26 -4.81 -4.39
N VAL A 4 8.87 -6.05 -4.20
CA VAL A 4 9.39 -6.92 -3.15
C VAL A 4 10.82 -7.34 -3.50
N ARG A 5 11.67 -7.39 -2.48
CA ARG A 5 13.05 -7.87 -2.58
C ARG A 5 13.11 -9.30 -3.12
N PRO A 6 14.06 -9.63 -4.01
CA PRO A 6 14.25 -11.00 -4.47
C PRO A 6 14.55 -12.02 -3.35
N GLN A 7 15.06 -11.55 -2.21
CA GLN A 7 15.41 -12.38 -1.05
C GLN A 7 14.27 -12.53 -0.03
N ALA A 8 13.16 -11.80 -0.19
CA ALA A 8 12.03 -11.96 0.71
C ALA A 8 11.33 -13.30 0.42
N ASP A 9 11.13 -14.10 1.46
CA ASP A 9 10.37 -15.35 1.36
C ASP A 9 8.85 -15.10 1.32
N ASP A 10 8.10 -16.14 1.00
CA ASP A 10 6.64 -16.05 0.87
C ASP A 10 5.95 -15.61 2.16
N ALA A 11 6.50 -15.96 3.32
CA ALA A 11 5.95 -15.57 4.62
C ALA A 11 6.09 -14.06 4.84
N ARG A 12 7.25 -13.50 4.47
CA ARG A 12 7.53 -12.07 4.52
C ARG A 12 6.65 -11.29 3.54
N VAL A 13 6.41 -11.82 2.35
CA VAL A 13 5.47 -11.22 1.39
C VAL A 13 4.04 -11.24 1.93
N LEU A 14 3.58 -12.35 2.49
CA LEU A 14 2.24 -12.45 3.06
C LEU A 14 2.04 -11.48 4.24
N GLU A 15 3.07 -11.29 5.05
CA GLU A 15 3.08 -10.30 6.14
C GLU A 15 2.95 -8.87 5.60
N LEU A 16 3.75 -8.49 4.60
CA LEU A 16 3.61 -7.19 3.92
C LEU A 16 2.19 -6.97 3.41
N GLU A 17 1.62 -7.96 2.71
CA GLU A 17 0.27 -7.84 2.16
C GLU A 17 -0.79 -7.67 3.25
N ARG A 18 -0.64 -8.40 4.36
CA ARG A 18 -1.52 -8.27 5.52
C ARG A 18 -1.45 -6.88 6.14
N GLU A 19 -0.26 -6.34 6.35
CA GLU A 19 -0.11 -5.02 6.98
C GLU A 19 -0.68 -3.91 6.08
N LEU A 20 -0.50 -3.99 4.75
CA LEU A 20 -1.15 -3.06 3.81
C LEU A 20 -2.67 -3.14 3.86
N LEU A 21 -3.22 -4.36 3.82
CA LEU A 21 -4.68 -4.60 3.81
C LEU A 21 -5.38 -4.22 5.11
N ARG A 22 -4.63 -4.07 6.21
CA ARG A 22 -5.16 -3.69 7.52
C ARG A 22 -5.26 -2.18 7.72
N MET A 23 -4.54 -1.36 6.96
CA MET A 23 -4.56 0.10 7.11
C MET A 23 -5.98 0.71 7.12
N PRO A 24 -6.91 0.30 6.25
CA PRO A 24 -8.26 0.88 6.20
C PRO A 24 -9.10 0.62 7.47
N ALA A 25 -8.75 -0.40 8.26
CA ALA A 25 -9.42 -0.64 9.56
C ALA A 25 -9.03 0.40 10.62
N PHE A 26 -7.92 1.11 10.43
CA PHE A 26 -7.42 2.13 11.36
C PHE A 26 -7.56 3.56 10.84
N MET A 27 -7.60 3.73 9.51
CA MET A 27 -7.59 5.05 8.86
C MET A 27 -8.85 5.19 7.99
N PRO A 28 -9.98 5.64 8.56
CA PRO A 28 -11.28 5.73 7.86
C PRO A 28 -11.28 6.72 6.69
N GLY A 29 -10.24 7.55 6.57
CA GLY A 29 -9.98 8.36 5.38
C GLY A 29 -9.76 7.54 4.10
N ILE A 30 -9.27 6.29 4.21
CA ILE A 30 -9.13 5.36 3.08
C ILE A 30 -10.52 4.78 2.75
N ARG A 31 -11.03 5.08 1.55
CA ARG A 31 -12.40 4.75 1.13
C ARG A 31 -12.50 3.48 0.30
N ASN A 32 -11.67 3.38 -0.73
CA ASN A 32 -11.54 2.18 -1.55
C ASN A 32 -10.06 1.82 -1.63
N TRP A 33 -9.77 0.53 -1.67
CA TRP A 33 -8.40 0.06 -1.75
C TRP A 33 -8.34 -1.28 -2.48
N ARG A 34 -7.20 -1.55 -3.11
CA ARG A 34 -6.93 -2.83 -3.76
C ARG A 34 -5.44 -3.11 -3.73
N LEU A 35 -5.11 -4.32 -3.27
CA LEU A 35 -3.79 -4.91 -3.40
C LEU A 35 -3.84 -5.98 -4.49
N SER A 36 -2.89 -5.96 -5.42
CA SER A 36 -2.81 -6.94 -6.50
C SER A 36 -1.37 -7.33 -6.76
N ARG A 37 -1.13 -8.63 -6.89
CA ARG A 37 0.14 -9.18 -7.39
C ARG A 37 0.21 -9.04 -8.91
N ILE A 38 1.36 -8.65 -9.43
CA ILE A 38 1.62 -8.58 -10.87
C ILE A 38 2.08 -9.96 -11.34
N ALA A 39 1.31 -10.58 -12.23
CA ALA A 39 1.61 -11.93 -12.75
C ALA A 39 2.65 -11.92 -13.89
N THR A 40 2.80 -10.80 -14.58
CA THR A 40 3.73 -10.67 -15.71
C THR A 40 5.13 -10.30 -15.21
N PRO A 41 6.20 -10.82 -15.84
CA PRO A 41 7.56 -10.40 -15.51
C PRO A 41 7.74 -8.89 -15.72
N GLY A 42 8.44 -8.23 -14.81
CA GLY A 42 8.66 -6.79 -14.88
C GLY A 42 9.37 -6.24 -13.65
N ALA A 43 9.52 -4.91 -13.62
CA ALA A 43 10.20 -4.22 -12.53
C ALA A 43 9.39 -4.10 -11.23
N TRP A 44 8.10 -4.45 -11.25
CA TRP A 44 7.18 -4.28 -10.12
C TRP A 44 6.51 -5.61 -9.81
N THR A 45 6.29 -5.90 -8.52
CA THR A 45 5.65 -7.15 -8.10
C THR A 45 4.23 -6.94 -7.58
N HIS A 46 3.91 -5.74 -7.09
CA HIS A 46 2.58 -5.43 -6.59
C HIS A 46 2.10 -4.04 -7.01
N VAL A 47 0.78 -3.95 -7.13
CA VAL A 47 0.03 -2.70 -7.24
C VAL A 47 -0.77 -2.53 -5.95
N TRP A 48 -0.49 -1.46 -5.21
CA TRP A 48 -1.28 -1.00 -4.07
C TRP A 48 -1.97 0.30 -4.47
N GLN A 49 -3.29 0.30 -4.49
CA GLN A 49 -4.13 1.44 -4.85
C GLN A 49 -5.04 1.80 -3.69
N GLN A 50 -5.22 3.10 -3.49
CA GLN A 50 -6.03 3.66 -2.43
C GLN A 50 -6.75 4.90 -2.95
N GLU A 51 -7.98 5.08 -2.51
CA GLU A 51 -8.75 6.30 -2.70
C GLU A 51 -9.05 6.90 -1.35
N PHE A 52 -8.92 8.22 -1.25
CA PHE A 52 -9.12 8.98 -0.03
C PHE A 52 -10.33 9.90 -0.19
N ALA A 53 -11.01 10.24 0.90
CA ALA A 53 -12.15 11.15 0.84
C ALA A 53 -11.72 12.56 0.40
N GLN A 54 -10.54 12.98 0.87
CA GLN A 54 -9.90 14.24 0.50
C GLN A 54 -8.38 14.13 0.61
N VAL A 55 -7.67 15.07 -0.03
CA VAL A 55 -6.20 15.13 0.02
C VAL A 55 -5.67 15.28 1.46
N GLY A 56 -6.43 15.92 2.35
CA GLY A 56 -6.07 16.07 3.76
C GLY A 56 -6.00 14.74 4.52
N ASP A 57 -6.76 13.73 4.11
CA ASP A 57 -6.70 12.39 4.73
C ASP A 57 -5.39 11.68 4.34
N LEU A 58 -4.95 11.83 3.08
CA LEU A 58 -3.68 11.29 2.58
C LEU A 58 -2.49 12.03 3.22
N LEU A 59 -2.48 13.35 3.20
CA LEU A 59 -1.34 14.14 3.71
C LEU A 59 -1.32 14.26 5.24
N GLY A 60 -2.43 13.94 5.90
CA GLY A 60 -2.61 14.02 7.34
C GLY A 60 -2.63 12.64 7.97
N GLU A 61 -3.82 12.13 8.29
CA GLU A 61 -4.01 10.89 9.04
C GLU A 61 -3.17 9.75 8.46
N TYR A 62 -3.25 9.49 7.16
CA TYR A 62 -2.56 8.38 6.53
C TYR A 62 -1.04 8.37 6.81
N LEU A 63 -0.35 9.50 6.60
CA LEU A 63 1.10 9.58 6.80
C LEU A 63 1.51 9.61 8.29
N LEU A 64 0.64 10.12 9.16
CA LEU A 64 0.97 10.36 10.57
C LEU A 64 0.45 9.27 11.52
N HIS A 65 -0.45 8.40 11.05
CA HIS A 65 -1.12 7.44 11.90
C HIS A 65 -0.12 6.39 12.47
N PRO A 66 -0.16 6.06 13.79
CA PRO A 66 0.73 5.07 14.43
C PRO A 66 0.84 3.73 13.72
N TYR A 67 -0.25 3.29 13.10
CA TYR A 67 -0.23 2.08 12.30
C TYR A 67 0.69 2.19 11.06
N HIS A 68 0.71 3.34 10.38
CA HIS A 68 1.55 3.55 9.20
C HIS A 68 3.04 3.46 9.56
N TRP A 69 3.53 4.33 10.43
CA TRP A 69 4.95 4.35 10.77
C TRP A 69 5.38 3.18 11.67
N GLY A 70 4.48 2.62 12.48
CA GLY A 70 4.78 1.50 13.36
C GLY A 70 4.79 0.13 12.66
N TRP A 71 3.96 -0.08 11.64
CA TRP A 71 3.76 -1.40 11.00
C TRP A 71 4.02 -1.43 9.50
N VAL A 72 3.72 -0.34 8.79
CA VAL A 72 3.90 -0.29 7.34
C VAL A 72 5.32 0.14 6.99
N ASP A 73 5.82 1.25 7.54
CA ASP A 73 7.13 1.82 7.16
C ASP A 73 8.29 0.83 7.35
N ARG A 74 8.23 0.00 8.39
CA ARG A 74 9.23 -1.04 8.65
C ARG A 74 9.40 -2.05 7.51
N GLN A 75 8.40 -2.19 6.63
CA GLN A 75 8.47 -3.07 5.46
C GLN A 75 9.26 -2.42 4.31
N PHE A 76 9.43 -1.10 4.35
CA PHE A 76 10.09 -0.29 3.31
C PHE A 76 11.47 0.23 3.77
N ASP A 77 11.76 0.16 5.07
CA ASP A 77 13.01 0.61 5.67
C ASP A 77 14.10 -0.48 5.62
N ALA A 78 15.25 -0.17 5.02
CA ALA A 78 16.37 -1.08 4.88
C ALA A 78 17.08 -1.43 6.21
N GLU A 79 16.89 -0.61 7.25
CA GLU A 79 17.44 -0.85 8.59
C GLU A 79 16.52 -1.73 9.45
N SER A 80 15.30 -1.98 8.98
CA SER A 80 14.33 -2.81 9.67
C SER A 80 14.60 -4.30 9.44
N PRO A 81 14.49 -5.16 10.48
CA PRO A 81 14.49 -6.62 10.29
C PRO A 81 13.30 -7.09 9.44
N ASP A 82 12.28 -6.24 9.29
CA ASP A 82 11.07 -6.50 8.53
C ASP A 82 11.13 -6.00 7.07
N TRP A 83 12.30 -5.55 6.60
CA TRP A 83 12.47 -4.98 5.26
C TRP A 83 12.09 -5.95 4.13
N THR A 84 11.03 -5.63 3.40
CA THR A 84 10.44 -6.46 2.34
C THR A 84 10.43 -5.77 0.98
N VAL A 85 10.28 -4.44 0.94
CA VAL A 85 10.10 -3.66 -0.29
C VAL A 85 11.36 -2.84 -0.58
N ASP A 86 11.97 -3.03 -1.75
CA ASP A 86 13.21 -2.32 -2.14
C ASP A 86 13.01 -1.18 -3.13
N ALA A 87 11.81 -1.05 -3.70
CA ALA A 87 11.48 0.06 -4.57
C ALA A 87 9.98 0.38 -4.52
N ILE A 88 9.69 1.66 -4.64
CA ILE A 88 8.34 2.19 -4.73
C ILE A 88 8.25 3.20 -5.88
N SER A 89 7.14 3.15 -6.60
CA SER A 89 6.70 4.24 -7.48
C SER A 89 5.37 4.72 -6.95
N HIS A 90 5.39 5.88 -6.29
CA HIS A 90 4.24 6.50 -5.66
C HIS A 90 3.78 7.72 -6.47
N ALA A 91 2.49 7.77 -6.77
CA ALA A 91 1.84 8.89 -7.42
C ALA A 91 0.42 9.00 -6.91
N PHE A 92 -0.11 10.22 -6.86
CA PHE A 92 -1.52 10.48 -6.57
C PHE A 92 -1.98 11.69 -7.40
N CYS A 93 -3.27 11.74 -7.67
CA CYS A 93 -3.90 12.85 -8.37
C CYS A 93 -5.36 13.00 -7.92
N PRO A 94 -5.99 14.16 -8.13
CA PRO A 94 -7.43 14.29 -7.98
C PRO A 94 -8.17 13.37 -8.95
N LEU A 95 -9.24 12.73 -8.47
CA LEU A 95 -10.13 11.89 -9.27
C LEU A 95 -11.54 12.47 -9.24
N ALA A 96 -12.20 12.54 -10.40
CA ALA A 96 -13.59 12.98 -10.50
C ALA A 96 -14.60 11.91 -10.05
N SER A 97 -14.20 10.64 -10.11
CA SER A 97 -14.97 9.48 -9.70
C SER A 97 -14.04 8.38 -9.20
N SER A 98 -14.57 7.43 -8.44
CA SER A 98 -13.83 6.25 -8.03
C SER A 98 -13.39 5.41 -9.24
N LEU A 99 -12.15 4.90 -9.19
CA LEU A 99 -11.58 3.93 -10.10
C LEU A 99 -11.66 2.50 -9.55
N LEU A 100 -11.83 2.37 -8.22
CA LEU A 100 -11.82 1.09 -7.50
C LEU A 100 -13.22 0.61 -7.09
N ALA A 101 -14.22 1.48 -7.07
CA ALA A 101 -15.61 1.09 -6.85
C ALA A 101 -16.02 0.15 -7.98
N ASP A 102 -16.56 -1.02 -7.61
CA ASP A 102 -17.08 -1.96 -8.59
C ASP A 102 -18.17 -1.26 -9.40
N THR A 103 -17.96 -1.17 -10.72
CA THR A 103 -18.99 -0.72 -11.67
C THR A 103 -19.95 -1.89 -11.93
N ALA A 104 -20.53 -2.47 -10.88
CA ALA A 104 -21.66 -3.37 -11.03
C ALA A 104 -22.91 -2.50 -11.24
N ALA A 105 -23.19 -2.18 -12.51
CA ALA A 105 -24.52 -1.79 -12.98
C ALA A 105 -25.25 -3.03 -13.51
#